data_AF-A0A329R9I7-F1
#
_entry.id   AF-A0A329R9I7-F1
#
_cell.length_a   1.000
_cell.length_b   1.000
_cell.length_c   1.000
_cell.angle_alpha   90.00
_cell.angle_beta   90.00
_cell.angle_gamma   90.00
#
_symmetry.space_group_name_H-M   'P 1'
#
loop_
_entity.id
_entity.type
_entity.pdbx_description
1 polymer ?
#
loop_
_entity_poly.entity_id
_entity_poly.type
_entity_poly.pdbx_seq_one_letter_code
_entity_poly.pdbx_strand_id
1 'polypeptide(L)'
;MCRFVGSNITPCELQIEVSNGSAGTSRNASWIGYTSATDLRFGTGNTTQMILPAGGRVGIGTISPSCPVNVPGVVSFTFGTGGSTVYRLRTDSGVTESALGPIGYSVSAVFGGYIACTSMAMTSDRRLKKNIQIAPLDRIKRLNDSVDVCLYDWIESENRPGQEVGVLSQDLVSAHLTDLVSVFYRDDIEEGPDPSLEPAKQQLNVDYSRIAAYNMKMIQYLIEEIEDLRAIIR
;
A
#
# COMPACT_ATOMS: atom_id res chain seq x y z
N MET A 1 9.79 35.28 -20.83
CA MET A 1 11.04 35.83 -20.27
C MET A 1 11.75 34.70 -19.53
N CYS A 2 12.93 34.28 -19.99
CA CYS A 2 13.77 33.36 -19.23
C CYS A 2 14.60 34.19 -18.26
N ARG A 3 14.44 33.99 -16.95
CA ARG A 3 15.09 34.78 -15.91
C ARG A 3 16.08 33.91 -15.15
N PHE A 4 17.37 34.14 -15.36
CA PHE A 4 18.44 33.52 -14.59
C PHE A 4 18.85 34.46 -13.46
N VAL A 5 18.62 34.04 -12.21
CA VAL A 5 18.98 34.80 -11.01
C VAL A 5 19.94 33.95 -10.18
N GLY A 6 21.18 34.41 -10.02
CA GLY A 6 22.14 33.83 -9.07
C GLY A 6 22.00 34.52 -7.72
N SER A 7 21.91 33.76 -6.64
CA SER A 7 21.68 34.30 -5.28
C SER A 7 22.86 34.08 -4.33
N ASN A 8 24.06 33.70 -4.80
CA ASN A 8 25.14 33.27 -3.91
C ASN A 8 26.52 33.87 -4.26
N ILE A 9 27.34 34.06 -3.23
CA ILE A 9 28.71 34.61 -3.30
C ILE A 9 29.69 33.56 -3.86
N THR A 10 29.34 32.27 -3.75
CA THR A 10 30.06 31.16 -4.41
C THR A 10 29.29 30.74 -5.66
N PRO A 11 29.91 30.72 -6.86
CA PRO A 11 29.24 30.32 -8.09
C PRO A 11 28.67 28.90 -7.96
N CYS A 12 27.36 28.76 -8.14
CA CYS A 12 26.73 27.48 -8.45
C CYS A 12 26.33 27.50 -9.93
N GLU A 13 26.78 26.51 -10.68
CA GLU A 13 26.54 26.42 -12.11
C GLU A 13 25.43 25.40 -12.38
N LEU A 14 24.27 25.90 -12.79
CA LEU A 14 23.25 25.07 -13.43
C LEU A 14 23.76 24.71 -14.82
N GLN A 15 23.84 23.42 -15.10
CA GLN A 15 24.34 22.89 -16.35
C GLN A 15 23.20 22.22 -17.10
N ILE A 16 23.02 22.59 -18.37
CA ILE A 16 22.11 21.95 -19.31
C ILE A 16 22.95 21.59 -20.52
N GLU A 17 23.16 20.30 -20.74
CA GLU A 17 23.95 19.79 -21.87
C GLU A 17 23.07 18.96 -22.79
N VAL A 18 23.27 19.13 -24.10
CA VAL A 18 22.61 18.32 -25.12
C VAL A 18 23.66 17.46 -25.78
N SER A 19 23.49 16.14 -25.72
CA SER A 19 24.36 15.17 -26.39
C SER A 19 23.78 14.80 -27.76
N ASN A 20 24.65 14.68 -28.77
CA ASN A 20 24.32 14.16 -30.10
C ASN A 20 24.98 12.80 -30.40
N GLY A 21 25.46 12.10 -29.38
CA GLY A 21 26.11 10.79 -29.50
C GLY A 21 25.13 9.64 -29.75
N SER A 22 25.52 8.67 -30.60
CA SER A 22 24.62 7.62 -31.12
C SER A 22 24.28 6.47 -30.14
N ALA A 23 24.68 6.54 -28.87
CA ALA A 23 24.29 5.60 -27.80
C ALA A 23 24.54 6.22 -26.41
N GLY A 24 23.54 6.20 -25.53
CA GLY A 24 23.61 6.74 -24.17
C GLY A 24 24.54 5.94 -23.27
N THR A 25 25.80 6.37 -23.18
CA THR A 25 26.75 5.95 -22.13
C THR A 25 26.84 7.05 -21.07
N SER A 26 27.53 6.80 -19.95
CA SER A 26 27.78 7.81 -18.90
C SER A 26 28.52 9.08 -19.37
N ARG A 27 28.98 9.12 -20.62
CA ARG A 27 29.60 10.29 -21.27
C ARG A 27 28.78 10.89 -22.44
N ASN A 28 27.73 10.20 -22.89
CA ASN A 28 26.93 10.59 -24.05
C ASN A 28 25.44 10.80 -23.69
N ALA A 29 25.17 11.37 -22.52
CA ALA A 29 23.80 11.70 -22.10
C ALA A 29 23.61 13.22 -22.10
N SER A 30 22.41 13.67 -22.48
CA SER A 30 22.00 15.03 -22.17
C SER A 30 21.88 15.16 -20.65
N TRP A 31 22.35 16.27 -20.10
CA TRP A 31 22.45 16.48 -18.65
C TRP A 31 21.63 17.69 -18.22
N ILE A 32 21.00 17.58 -17.05
CA ILE A 32 20.42 18.70 -16.34
C ILE A 32 20.72 18.55 -14.85
N GLY A 33 21.45 19.51 -14.27
CA GLY A 33 21.86 19.42 -12.88
C GLY A 33 22.81 20.54 -12.47
N TYR A 34 23.44 20.39 -11.31
CA TYR A 34 24.47 21.29 -10.83
C TYR A 34 25.83 20.58 -10.81
N THR A 35 26.89 21.28 -11.17
CA THR A 35 28.28 20.79 -11.02
C THR A 35 28.82 20.97 -9.61
N SER A 36 28.22 21.88 -8.84
CA SER A 36 28.46 22.07 -7.40
C SER A 36 27.64 21.11 -6.54
N ALA A 37 28.10 20.82 -5.32
CA ALA A 37 27.38 20.00 -4.33
C ALA A 37 26.16 20.72 -3.71
N THR A 38 25.18 21.05 -4.55
CA THR A 38 23.95 21.79 -4.24
C THR A 38 22.73 20.99 -4.70
N ASP A 39 21.57 21.28 -4.11
CA ASP A 39 20.34 20.55 -4.43
C ASP A 39 19.78 20.91 -5.82
N LEU A 40 19.31 19.92 -6.57
CA LEU A 40 18.43 20.14 -7.72
C LEU A 40 16.98 20.10 -7.23
N ARG A 41 16.21 21.17 -7.46
CA ARG A 41 14.84 21.33 -6.97
C ARG A 41 13.87 21.57 -8.13
N PHE A 42 12.74 20.89 -8.07
CA PHE A 42 11.57 21.13 -8.90
C PHE A 42 10.47 21.69 -8.02
N GLY A 43 9.79 22.75 -8.44
CA GLY A 43 8.85 23.46 -7.60
C GLY A 43 7.74 24.19 -8.34
N THR A 44 6.65 24.44 -7.64
CA THR A 44 5.51 25.25 -8.07
C THR A 44 5.12 26.18 -6.91
N GLY A 45 4.70 27.41 -7.21
CA GLY A 45 4.26 28.37 -6.19
C GLY A 45 5.31 28.66 -5.10
N ASN A 46 6.58 28.85 -5.49
CA ASN A 46 7.72 29.06 -4.57
C ASN A 46 7.97 27.91 -3.56
N THR A 47 7.43 26.71 -3.80
CA THR A 47 7.60 25.53 -2.95
C THR A 47 8.34 24.43 -3.69
N THR A 48 9.26 23.73 -3.01
CA THR A 48 9.94 22.55 -3.56
C THR A 48 9.00 21.34 -3.51
N GLN A 49 8.66 20.79 -4.67
CA GLN A 49 7.78 19.61 -4.82
C GLN A 49 8.60 18.33 -4.98
N MET A 50 9.73 18.39 -5.68
CA MET A 50 10.69 17.30 -5.79
C MET A 50 12.11 17.84 -5.63
N ILE A 51 12.97 17.06 -4.99
CA ILE A 51 14.36 17.43 -4.75
C ILE A 51 15.29 16.24 -4.99
N LEU A 52 16.46 16.53 -5.54
CA LEU A 52 17.65 15.69 -5.51
C LEU A 52 18.71 16.46 -4.71
N PRO A 53 18.78 16.30 -3.37
CA PRO A 53 19.87 16.88 -2.59
C PRO A 53 21.23 16.41 -3.06
N ALA A 54 22.28 17.16 -2.69
CA ALA A 54 23.67 16.80 -2.95
C ALA A 54 24.05 15.38 -2.46
N GLY A 55 23.29 14.82 -1.51
CA GLY A 55 23.43 13.44 -1.04
C GLY A 55 22.89 12.34 -1.97
N GLY A 56 22.39 12.68 -3.17
CA GLY A 56 22.06 11.72 -4.22
C GLY A 56 20.79 10.88 -4.00
N ARG A 57 19.83 11.39 -3.21
CA ARG A 57 18.53 10.75 -2.94
C ARG A 57 17.41 11.57 -3.56
N VAL A 58 16.28 10.97 -3.91
CA VAL A 58 15.11 11.68 -4.43
C VAL A 58 14.08 11.87 -3.31
N GLY A 59 13.70 13.12 -3.03
CA GLY A 59 12.55 13.46 -2.21
C GLY A 59 11.40 13.93 -3.10
N ILE A 60 10.19 13.40 -2.89
CA ILE A 60 8.94 13.91 -3.52
C ILE A 60 8.02 14.32 -2.37
N GLY A 61 7.73 15.61 -2.25
CA GLY A 61 6.99 16.17 -1.10
C GLY A 61 7.82 16.26 0.19
N THR A 62 9.15 16.08 0.13
CA THR A 62 10.08 16.27 1.25
C THR A 62 11.40 16.84 0.79
N ILE A 63 12.00 17.70 1.62
CA ILE A 63 13.35 18.24 1.40
C ILE A 63 14.45 17.42 2.09
N SER A 64 14.08 16.43 2.92
CA SER A 64 15.01 15.63 3.73
C SER A 64 14.76 14.12 3.53
N PRO A 65 15.10 13.56 2.35
CA PRO A 65 14.84 12.15 2.06
C PRO A 65 15.69 11.19 2.93
N SER A 66 15.02 10.41 3.79
CA SER A 66 15.62 9.38 4.65
C SER A 66 16.06 8.09 3.93
N CYS A 67 15.66 7.89 2.67
CA CYS A 67 15.99 6.73 1.83
C CYS A 67 16.21 7.18 0.37
N PRO A 68 16.74 6.32 -0.53
CA PRO A 68 17.06 6.69 -1.91
C PRO A 68 15.91 7.33 -2.70
N VAL A 69 14.67 6.91 -2.43
CA VAL A 69 13.45 7.58 -2.90
C VAL A 69 12.50 7.68 -1.72
N ASN A 70 12.20 8.89 -1.25
CA ASN A 70 11.29 9.15 -0.13
C ASN A 70 10.10 9.99 -0.60
N VAL A 71 8.90 9.44 -0.45
CA VAL A 71 7.61 10.11 -0.69
C VAL A 71 6.80 10.05 0.61
N PRO A 72 6.92 11.03 1.53
CA PRO A 72 6.16 11.00 2.77
C PRO A 72 4.75 11.54 2.58
N GLY A 73 4.52 12.26 1.48
CA GLY A 73 3.20 12.70 1.07
C GLY A 73 2.29 11.51 0.80
N VAL A 74 1.01 11.76 0.95
CA VAL A 74 -0.02 10.75 0.84
C VAL A 74 -1.11 11.27 -0.11
N VAL A 75 -1.52 10.44 -1.07
CA VAL A 75 -2.71 10.66 -1.90
C VAL A 75 -3.93 10.14 -1.15
N SER A 76 -4.92 11.02 -0.95
CA SER A 76 -6.21 10.64 -0.36
C SER A 76 -7.17 10.21 -1.46
N PHE A 77 -7.72 9.01 -1.33
CA PHE A 77 -8.79 8.49 -2.18
C PHE A 77 -10.09 8.48 -1.39
N THR A 78 -11.14 9.03 -1.98
CA THR A 78 -12.46 9.11 -1.34
C THR A 78 -13.42 8.14 -2.02
N PHE A 79 -13.92 7.17 -1.27
CA PHE A 79 -15.00 6.28 -1.72
C PHE A 79 -16.37 6.86 -1.37
N GLY A 80 -17.40 6.61 -2.19
CA GLY A 80 -18.79 6.86 -1.82
C GLY A 80 -19.33 8.28 -2.05
N THR A 81 -18.78 9.05 -2.99
CA THR A 81 -19.41 10.30 -3.45
C THR A 81 -20.75 9.98 -4.14
N GLY A 82 -21.83 9.85 -3.37
CA GLY A 82 -23.20 9.73 -3.89
C GLY A 82 -24.11 8.65 -3.31
N GLY A 83 -23.69 7.83 -2.34
CA GLY A 83 -24.59 6.80 -1.78
C GLY A 83 -23.97 5.89 -0.70
N SER A 84 -24.84 5.21 0.05
CA SER A 84 -24.49 4.42 1.24
C SER A 84 -23.93 3.04 0.90
N THR A 85 -22.70 2.77 1.34
CA THR A 85 -22.18 1.41 1.48
C THR A 85 -21.28 1.35 2.72
N VAL A 86 -21.42 0.28 3.51
CA VAL A 86 -20.68 0.08 4.77
C VAL A 86 -19.32 -0.54 4.43
N TYR A 87 -18.23 0.18 4.68
CA TYR A 87 -16.87 -0.36 4.55
C TYR A 87 -16.09 -0.20 5.86
N ARG A 88 -15.31 -1.23 6.22
CA ARG A 88 -14.30 -1.13 7.28
C ARG A 88 -12.95 -0.87 6.63
N LEU A 89 -12.61 0.41 6.45
CA LEU A 89 -11.28 0.83 6.03
C LEU A 89 -10.61 1.59 7.19
N ARG A 90 -9.32 1.34 7.40
CA ARG A 90 -8.52 2.09 8.38
C ARG A 90 -8.15 3.42 7.75
N THR A 91 -8.64 4.52 8.32
CA THR A 91 -8.24 5.89 7.93
C THR A 91 -7.16 6.40 8.89
N ASP A 92 -6.57 7.54 8.58
CA ASP A 92 -5.63 8.25 9.46
C ASP A 92 -6.26 8.61 10.83
N SER A 93 -7.60 8.64 10.89
CA SER A 93 -8.40 8.94 12.07
C SER A 93 -8.77 7.69 12.91
N GLY A 94 -8.39 6.48 12.48
CA GLY A 94 -8.71 5.21 13.15
C GLY A 94 -9.57 4.26 12.32
N VAL A 95 -10.18 3.26 12.98
CA VAL A 95 -11.22 2.43 12.36
C VAL A 95 -12.49 3.27 12.31
N THR A 96 -12.87 3.74 11.13
CA THR A 96 -14.16 4.39 10.96
C THR A 96 -15.13 3.34 10.45
N GLU A 97 -15.90 2.75 11.37
CA GLU A 97 -17.19 2.18 10.99
C GLU A 97 -18.08 3.38 10.67
N SER A 98 -18.43 3.58 9.40
CA SER A 98 -19.49 4.53 9.07
C SER A 98 -20.43 3.93 8.03
N ALA A 99 -21.71 3.89 8.38
CA ALA A 99 -22.81 3.64 7.46
C ALA A 99 -23.29 4.93 6.77
N LEU A 100 -22.61 6.06 6.99
CA LEU A 100 -23.04 7.39 6.54
C LEU A 100 -21.82 8.23 6.08
N GLY A 101 -21.63 8.30 4.76
CA GLY A 101 -20.79 9.30 4.09
C GLY A 101 -19.45 8.81 3.53
N PRO A 102 -18.81 9.63 2.67
CA PRO A 102 -17.57 9.25 1.99
C PRO A 102 -16.39 9.04 2.95
N ILE A 103 -15.58 8.02 2.71
CA ILE A 103 -14.38 7.72 3.52
C ILE A 103 -13.13 8.02 2.69
N GLY A 104 -12.28 8.93 3.20
CA GLY A 104 -10.97 9.25 2.64
C GLY A 104 -9.86 8.38 3.25
N TYR A 105 -9.03 7.75 2.42
CA TYR A 105 -7.85 7.01 2.89
C TYR A 105 -6.60 7.40 2.14
N SER A 106 -5.49 7.27 2.85
CA SER A 106 -4.23 7.92 2.58
C SER A 106 -3.19 6.87 2.11
N VAL A 107 -2.74 6.92 0.83
CA VAL A 107 -1.66 6.09 0.27
C VAL A 107 -0.41 6.89 -0.15
N SER A 108 0.79 6.50 0.29
CA SER A 108 2.06 7.12 -0.15
C SER A 108 2.59 6.60 -1.50
N ALA A 109 2.34 5.33 -1.84
CA ALA A 109 2.73 4.73 -3.11
C ALA A 109 1.86 3.51 -3.46
N VAL A 110 1.60 3.31 -4.76
CA VAL A 110 0.91 2.14 -5.33
C VAL A 110 1.84 1.47 -6.34
N PHE A 111 2.01 0.15 -6.24
CA PHE A 111 2.85 -0.63 -7.14
C PHE A 111 1.98 -1.63 -7.90
N GLY A 112 1.94 -1.55 -9.23
CA GLY A 112 1.21 -2.49 -10.09
C GLY A 112 1.95 -3.82 -10.36
N GLY A 113 2.96 -4.14 -9.55
CA GLY A 113 3.83 -5.30 -9.77
C GLY A 113 4.63 -5.66 -8.52
N TYR A 114 5.58 -6.58 -8.66
CA TYR A 114 6.34 -7.10 -7.52
C TYR A 114 7.17 -6.02 -6.82
N ILE A 115 7.11 -6.05 -5.49
CA ILE A 115 8.05 -5.35 -4.62
C ILE A 115 9.15 -6.35 -4.25
N ALA A 116 10.25 -6.36 -5.02
CA ALA A 116 11.41 -7.17 -4.70
C ALA A 116 12.28 -6.46 -3.66
N CYS A 117 12.32 -6.97 -2.43
CA CYS A 117 13.14 -6.42 -1.35
C CYS A 117 13.66 -7.53 -0.43
N THR A 118 14.77 -7.27 0.26
CA THR A 118 15.36 -8.23 1.20
C THR A 118 14.60 -8.32 2.52
N SER A 119 13.91 -7.24 2.93
CA SER A 119 13.13 -7.20 4.17
C SER A 119 12.13 -6.04 4.17
N MET A 120 11.01 -6.23 4.86
CA MET A 120 9.98 -5.22 5.12
C MET A 120 9.83 -5.03 6.63
N ALA A 121 9.83 -3.78 7.10
CA ALA A 121 9.59 -3.46 8.50
C ALA A 121 8.16 -2.94 8.70
N MET A 122 7.35 -3.65 9.50
CA MET A 122 5.99 -3.25 9.86
C MET A 122 5.97 -2.78 11.32
N THR A 123 5.59 -1.52 11.57
CA THR A 123 5.61 -0.94 12.92
C THR A 123 4.41 -1.41 13.75
N SER A 124 4.64 -1.80 15.00
CA SER A 124 3.61 -2.40 15.87
C SER A 124 3.81 -2.08 17.35
N ASP A 125 4.47 -0.96 17.67
CA ASP A 125 4.84 -0.56 19.03
C ASP A 125 3.61 -0.43 19.95
N ARG A 126 3.65 -1.07 21.13
CA ARG A 126 2.55 -1.06 22.11
C ARG A 126 2.20 0.34 22.61
N ARG A 127 3.17 1.26 22.65
CA ARG A 127 2.99 2.64 23.16
C ARG A 127 2.12 3.48 22.24
N LEU A 128 1.96 3.06 20.99
CA LEU A 128 1.16 3.73 19.96
C LEU A 128 -0.24 3.10 19.81
N LYS A 129 -0.64 2.24 20.75
CA LYS A 129 -1.91 1.50 20.72
C LYS A 129 -2.69 1.75 22.02
N LYS A 130 -4.02 1.76 21.90
CA LYS A 130 -4.97 1.88 23.01
C LYS A 130 -6.05 0.80 22.90
N ASN A 131 -6.74 0.50 24.00
CA ASN A 131 -7.81 -0.51 24.06
C ASN A 131 -7.36 -1.90 23.55
N ILE A 132 -6.19 -2.35 23.99
CA ILE A 132 -5.60 -3.63 23.58
C ILE A 132 -6.34 -4.76 24.32
N GLN A 133 -6.92 -5.68 23.55
CA GLN A 133 -7.66 -6.84 24.04
C GLN A 133 -7.36 -8.05 23.15
N ILE A 134 -7.41 -9.25 23.74
CA ILE A 134 -7.19 -10.50 23.00
C ILE A 134 -8.40 -10.72 22.08
N ALA A 135 -8.15 -11.14 20.84
CA ALA A 135 -9.21 -11.43 19.89
C ALA A 135 -10.05 -12.63 20.37
N PRO A 136 -11.39 -12.51 20.40
CA PRO A 136 -12.29 -13.63 20.72
C PRO A 136 -12.11 -14.81 19.75
N LEU A 137 -12.12 -16.03 20.27
CA LEU A 137 -11.85 -17.24 19.47
C LEU A 137 -12.93 -17.48 18.40
N ASP A 138 -14.20 -17.20 18.70
CA ASP A 138 -15.32 -17.30 17.76
C ASP A 138 -15.09 -16.45 16.50
N ARG A 139 -14.49 -15.27 16.66
CA ARG A 139 -14.10 -14.42 15.53
C ARG A 139 -12.99 -15.07 14.70
N ILE A 140 -11.99 -15.65 15.35
CA ILE A 140 -10.86 -16.27 14.65
C ILE A 140 -11.28 -17.54 13.90
N LYS A 141 -12.15 -18.36 14.52
CA LYS A 141 -12.63 -19.63 13.95
C LYS A 141 -13.41 -19.45 12.66
N ARG A 142 -14.17 -18.35 12.51
CA ARG A 142 -14.88 -18.01 11.26
C ARG A 142 -14.01 -18.07 10.01
N LEU A 143 -12.71 -17.76 10.12
CA LEU A 143 -11.81 -17.87 8.97
C LEU A 143 -11.64 -19.31 8.51
N ASN A 144 -11.51 -20.26 9.44
CA ASN A 144 -11.30 -21.67 9.11
C ASN A 144 -12.63 -22.39 8.84
N ASP A 145 -13.72 -21.93 9.47
CA ASP A 145 -15.03 -22.58 9.40
C ASP A 145 -15.85 -22.16 8.17
N SER A 146 -15.55 -21.00 7.56
CA SER A 146 -16.41 -20.38 6.55
C SER A 146 -15.70 -19.86 5.30
N VAL A 147 -14.39 -20.03 5.19
CA VAL A 147 -13.61 -19.55 4.03
C VAL A 147 -12.76 -20.69 3.50
N ASP A 148 -12.94 -21.00 2.22
CA ASP A 148 -12.18 -22.03 1.54
C ASP A 148 -10.90 -21.48 0.90
N VAL A 149 -9.89 -22.34 0.81
CA VAL A 149 -8.70 -22.07 -0.01
C VAL A 149 -9.01 -22.45 -1.45
N CYS A 150 -8.94 -21.47 -2.34
CA CYS A 150 -9.26 -21.62 -3.75
C CYS A 150 -7.99 -21.69 -4.59
N LEU A 151 -8.09 -22.45 -5.70
CA LEU A 151 -7.18 -22.37 -6.82
C LEU A 151 -7.89 -21.64 -7.94
N TYR A 152 -7.22 -20.66 -8.56
CA TYR A 152 -7.81 -19.86 -9.61
C TYR A 152 -6.79 -19.42 -10.65
N ASP A 153 -7.27 -19.17 -11.86
CA ASP A 153 -6.53 -18.51 -12.93
C ASP A 153 -7.03 -17.07 -13.04
N TRP A 154 -6.12 -16.14 -13.31
CA TRP A 154 -6.53 -14.76 -13.58
C TRP A 154 -7.20 -14.68 -14.95
N ILE A 155 -8.27 -13.88 -15.07
CA ILE A 155 -8.93 -13.64 -16.37
C ILE A 155 -7.92 -13.09 -17.38
N GLU A 156 -7.03 -12.20 -16.94
CA GLU A 156 -5.97 -11.61 -17.78
C GLU A 156 -4.83 -12.62 -18.12
N SER A 157 -4.81 -13.80 -17.50
CA SER A 157 -3.79 -14.85 -17.73
C SER A 157 -4.25 -15.96 -18.67
N GLU A 158 -5.28 -15.74 -19.49
CA GLU A 158 -5.87 -16.74 -20.42
C GLU A 158 -4.82 -17.46 -21.31
N ASN A 159 -3.66 -16.84 -21.55
CA ASN A 159 -2.54 -17.39 -22.33
C ASN A 159 -1.26 -17.66 -21.52
N ARG A 160 -1.33 -17.68 -20.19
CA ARG A 160 -0.19 -17.93 -19.28
C ARG A 160 -0.58 -19.03 -18.29
N PRO A 161 -0.14 -20.28 -18.52
CA PRO A 161 -0.52 -21.40 -17.66
C PRO A 161 0.06 -21.24 -16.25
N GLY A 162 -0.79 -21.35 -15.23
CA GLY A 162 -0.40 -21.37 -13.83
C GLY A 162 -1.54 -20.96 -12.92
N GLN A 163 -2.05 -21.90 -12.13
CA GLN A 163 -3.04 -21.59 -11.10
C GLN A 163 -2.35 -20.91 -9.91
N GLU A 164 -2.98 -19.86 -9.41
CA GLU A 164 -2.64 -19.26 -8.15
C GLU A 164 -3.47 -19.87 -7.02
N VAL A 165 -2.93 -19.78 -5.80
CA VAL A 165 -3.60 -20.24 -4.58
C VAL A 165 -3.91 -19.04 -3.70
N GLY A 166 -5.11 -19.01 -3.12
CA GLY A 166 -5.50 -17.94 -2.24
C GLY A 166 -6.89 -18.15 -1.65
N VAL A 167 -7.48 -17.06 -1.16
CA VAL A 167 -8.88 -17.00 -0.72
C VAL A 167 -9.59 -15.91 -1.51
N LEU A 168 -10.91 -16.04 -1.67
CA LEU A 168 -11.72 -15.01 -2.31
C LEU A 168 -12.09 -13.92 -1.30
N SER A 169 -11.94 -12.65 -1.71
CA SER A 169 -12.24 -11.53 -0.83
C SER A 169 -13.74 -11.46 -0.47
N GLN A 170 -14.61 -11.87 -1.39
CA GLN A 170 -16.06 -11.92 -1.19
C GLN A 170 -16.45 -12.89 -0.06
N ASP A 171 -15.79 -14.05 0.01
CA ASP A 171 -16.03 -15.04 1.08
C ASP A 171 -15.64 -14.50 2.45
N LEU A 172 -14.53 -13.76 2.53
CA LEU A 172 -14.14 -13.07 3.76
C LEU A 172 -15.18 -12.03 4.21
N VAL A 173 -15.77 -11.28 3.27
CA VAL A 173 -16.85 -10.33 3.59
C VAL A 173 -18.09 -11.07 4.08
N SER A 174 -18.50 -12.13 3.39
CA SER A 174 -19.64 -12.99 3.77
C SER A 174 -19.46 -13.67 5.13
N ALA A 175 -18.23 -14.07 5.49
CA ALA A 175 -17.87 -14.58 6.82
C ALA A 175 -17.81 -13.49 7.91
N HIS A 176 -18.15 -12.24 7.57
CA HIS A 176 -18.09 -11.07 8.44
C HIS A 176 -16.65 -10.81 8.96
N LEU A 177 -15.64 -11.09 8.13
CA LEU A 177 -14.21 -10.88 8.37
C LEU A 177 -13.67 -9.70 7.54
N THR A 178 -14.45 -8.62 7.53
CA THR A 178 -14.15 -7.39 6.77
C THR A 178 -12.83 -6.72 7.18
N ASP A 179 -12.26 -7.04 8.35
CA ASP A 179 -10.94 -6.56 8.75
C ASP A 179 -9.76 -7.23 8.03
N LEU A 180 -10.01 -8.31 7.29
CA LEU A 180 -9.03 -9.01 6.45
C LEU A 180 -9.12 -8.56 4.99
N VAL A 181 -10.01 -7.63 4.67
CA VAL A 181 -10.24 -7.13 3.31
C VAL A 181 -9.91 -5.64 3.25
N SER A 182 -9.39 -5.20 2.11
CA SER A 182 -9.22 -3.80 1.74
C SER A 182 -9.90 -3.54 0.41
N VAL A 183 -10.30 -2.30 0.17
CA VAL A 183 -10.96 -1.89 -1.07
C VAL A 183 -10.03 -0.96 -1.82
N PHE A 184 -9.91 -1.18 -3.13
CA PHE A 184 -9.16 -0.34 -4.04
C PHE A 184 -10.07 0.14 -5.16
N TYR A 185 -9.94 1.42 -5.54
CA TYR A 185 -10.70 1.96 -6.67
C TYR A 185 -10.01 1.60 -7.98
N ARG A 186 -10.76 1.04 -8.92
CA ARG A 186 -10.25 0.66 -10.24
C ARG A 186 -11.32 0.96 -11.28
N ASP A 187 -11.06 1.91 -12.20
CA ASP A 187 -12.08 2.44 -13.13
C ASP A 187 -12.66 1.41 -14.11
N ASP A 188 -11.93 0.32 -14.37
CA ASP A 188 -12.22 -0.73 -15.35
C ASP A 188 -13.01 -1.92 -14.79
N ILE A 189 -13.31 -1.95 -13.49
CA ILE A 189 -14.11 -3.02 -12.87
C ILE A 189 -15.60 -2.75 -13.06
N GLU A 190 -16.30 -3.67 -13.73
CA GLU A 190 -17.75 -3.66 -13.88
C GLU A 190 -18.46 -4.25 -12.65
N GLU A 191 -19.77 -4.00 -12.52
CA GLU A 191 -20.60 -4.58 -11.47
C GLU A 191 -20.76 -6.09 -11.67
N GLY A 192 -20.60 -6.87 -10.61
CA GLY A 192 -20.75 -8.33 -10.62
C GLY A 192 -22.19 -8.81 -10.32
N PRO A 193 -22.42 -10.14 -10.38
CA PRO A 193 -23.70 -10.76 -10.06
C PRO A 193 -24.27 -10.42 -8.67
N ASP A 194 -23.42 -10.18 -7.66
CA ASP A 194 -23.84 -9.69 -6.35
C ASP A 194 -23.32 -8.26 -6.14
N PRO A 195 -24.10 -7.21 -6.46
CA PRO A 195 -23.68 -5.82 -6.32
C PRO A 195 -23.28 -5.42 -4.90
N SER A 196 -23.71 -6.18 -3.87
CA SER A 196 -23.33 -5.90 -2.49
C SER A 196 -21.89 -6.31 -2.16
N LEU A 197 -21.36 -7.32 -2.87
CA LEU A 197 -20.01 -7.85 -2.73
C LEU A 197 -19.09 -7.46 -3.90
N GLU A 198 -19.67 -7.15 -5.06
CA GLU A 198 -19.00 -6.88 -6.32
C GLU A 198 -19.47 -5.56 -6.96
N PRO A 199 -19.42 -4.43 -6.23
CA PRO A 199 -19.84 -3.14 -6.78
C PRO A 199 -18.89 -2.65 -7.88
N ALA A 200 -19.45 -1.97 -8.89
CA ALA A 200 -18.65 -1.37 -9.95
C ALA A 200 -17.55 -0.44 -9.42
N LYS A 201 -16.43 -0.42 -10.14
CA LYS A 201 -15.23 0.39 -9.91
C LYS A 201 -14.49 0.13 -8.60
N GLN A 202 -14.82 -0.96 -7.91
CA GLN A 202 -14.23 -1.31 -6.63
C GLN A 202 -13.71 -2.74 -6.68
N GLN A 203 -12.43 -2.88 -6.36
CA GLN A 203 -11.78 -4.17 -6.23
C GLN A 203 -11.55 -4.47 -4.74
N LEU A 204 -12.00 -5.63 -4.29
CA LEU A 204 -11.68 -6.16 -2.96
C LEU A 204 -10.33 -6.89 -3.00
N ASN A 205 -9.48 -6.64 -2.00
CA ASN A 205 -8.16 -7.26 -1.87
C ASN A 205 -8.00 -7.88 -0.48
N VAL A 206 -7.30 -9.01 -0.40
CA VAL A 206 -7.01 -9.74 0.84
C VAL A 206 -5.77 -9.19 1.55
N ASP A 207 -5.85 -8.93 2.85
CA ASP A 207 -4.70 -8.65 3.71
C ASP A 207 -4.15 -9.95 4.32
N TYR A 208 -3.32 -10.65 3.54
CA TYR A 208 -2.68 -11.90 3.96
C TYR A 208 -1.80 -11.76 5.22
N SER A 209 -1.28 -10.55 5.50
CA SER A 209 -0.46 -10.33 6.69
C SER A 209 -1.27 -10.45 7.99
N ARG A 210 -2.56 -10.06 7.96
CA ARG A 210 -3.47 -10.22 9.10
C ARG A 210 -3.98 -11.65 9.24
N ILE A 211 -4.17 -12.36 8.13
CA ILE A 211 -4.52 -13.80 8.14
C ILE A 211 -3.47 -14.59 8.93
N ALA A 212 -2.18 -14.26 8.79
CA ALA A 212 -1.13 -14.93 9.58
C ALA A 212 -1.34 -14.79 11.10
N ALA A 213 -1.85 -13.65 11.59
CA ALA A 213 -2.16 -13.45 13.00
C ALA A 213 -3.38 -14.27 13.46
N TYR A 214 -4.40 -14.41 12.60
CA TYR A 214 -5.54 -15.30 12.85
C TYR A 214 -5.07 -16.76 12.97
N ASN A 215 -4.25 -17.20 12.02
CA ASN A 215 -3.68 -18.55 12.00
C ASN A 215 -2.85 -18.82 13.26
N MET A 216 -2.03 -17.87 13.71
CA MET A 216 -1.28 -17.99 14.97
C MET A 216 -2.20 -18.25 16.16
N LYS A 217 -3.30 -17.49 16.30
CA LYS A 217 -4.25 -17.67 17.41
C LYS A 217 -5.00 -19.00 17.31
N MET A 218 -5.34 -19.44 16.10
CA MET A 218 -5.95 -20.75 15.88
C MET A 218 -5.00 -21.88 16.25
N ILE A 219 -3.72 -21.78 15.88
CA ILE A 219 -2.68 -22.75 16.26
C ILE A 219 -2.52 -22.81 17.78
N GLN A 220 -2.50 -21.66 18.47
CA GLN A 220 -2.46 -21.64 19.93
C GLN A 220 -3.63 -22.39 20.56
N TYR A 221 -4.83 -22.17 20.05
CA TYR A 221 -6.03 -22.88 20.51
C TYR A 221 -5.94 -24.40 20.24
N LEU A 222 -5.49 -24.80 19.04
CA LEU A 222 -5.32 -26.22 18.72
C LEU A 222 -4.28 -26.91 19.61
N ILE A 223 -3.19 -26.21 19.98
CA ILE A 223 -2.19 -26.74 20.90
C ILE A 223 -2.82 -26.99 22.28
N GLU A 224 -3.55 -26.02 22.81
CA GLU A 224 -4.25 -26.12 24.10
C GLU A 224 -5.25 -27.28 24.12
N GLU A 225 -6.10 -27.37 23.09
CA GLU A 225 -7.07 -28.46 22.94
C GLU A 225 -6.40 -29.84 22.87
N ILE A 226 -5.27 -29.96 22.16
CA ILE A 226 -4.50 -31.22 22.09
C ILE A 226 -3.92 -31.59 23.46
N GLU A 227 -3.43 -30.62 24.24
CA GLU A 227 -2.91 -30.86 25.58
C GLU A 227 -4.02 -31.33 26.54
N ASP A 228 -5.19 -30.70 26.48
CA ASP A 228 -6.37 -31.09 27.26
C ASP A 228 -6.84 -32.50 26.91
N LEU A 229 -6.95 -32.82 25.61
CA LEU A 229 -7.31 -34.16 25.15
C LEU A 229 -6.28 -35.20 25.60
N ARG A 230 -4.99 -34.88 25.59
CA ARG A 230 -3.93 -35.77 26.09
C ARG A 230 -3.99 -35.97 27.60
N ALA A 231 -4.44 -34.96 28.35
CA ALA A 231 -4.64 -35.07 29.79
C ALA A 231 -5.81 -36.00 30.14
N ILE A 232 -6.86 -36.05 29.30
CA ILE A 232 -8.01 -36.95 29.48
C ILE A 232 -7.65 -38.42 29.20
N ILE A 233 -6.70 -38.67 28.31
CA ILE A 233 -6.28 -40.03 27.91
C ILE A 233 -5.24 -40.63 28.88
N ARG A 234 -4.63 -39.81 29.76
CA ARG A 234 -3.66 -40.26 30.79
C ARG A 234 -4.35 -40.62 32.09
#